data_AF-E3FE81-F1
#
_entry.id   AF-E3FE81-F1
#
_cell.length_a   1.000
_cell.length_b   1.000
_cell.length_c   1.000
_cell.angle_alpha   90.00
_cell.angle_beta   90.00
_cell.angle_gamma   90.00
#
_symmetry.space_group_name_H-M   'P 1'
#
loop_
_entity.id
_entity.type
_entity.pdbx_description
1 polymer ?
#
loop_
_entity_poly.entity_id
_entity_poly.type
_entity_poly.pdbx_seq_one_letter_code
_entity_poly.pdbx_strand_id
1 'polypeptide(L)'
;MDALEGVLESLLISYQYEALMKTLVIVLDYPDRAAGADRAFLRLRFISVSDFHRVPGTFADLQRFKESYSTRETPATTVVQRVDIEKKANSLRITLSFGSFGELTFECRSLSAESRSARATKTSENTWTYHDVDDGKPVDFYNPFA
;
A
#
# COMPACT_ATOMS: atom_id res chain seq x y z
N MET A 1 -6.60 9.76 -10.26
CA MET A 1 -5.16 10.09 -10.21
C MET A 1 -4.81 10.65 -8.85
N ASP A 2 -5.68 11.52 -8.33
CA ASP A 2 -5.58 12.19 -7.03
C ASP A 2 -5.28 11.21 -5.88
N ALA A 3 -5.93 10.04 -5.86
CA ALA A 3 -5.68 9.02 -4.84
C ALA A 3 -4.25 8.46 -4.85
N LEU A 4 -3.56 8.43 -6.01
CA LEU A 4 -2.18 7.94 -6.12
C LEU A 4 -1.16 9.02 -5.79
N GLU A 5 -1.46 10.28 -6.11
CA GLU A 5 -0.61 11.43 -5.77
C GLU A 5 -0.60 11.69 -4.26
N GLY A 6 -1.72 11.42 -3.58
CA GLY A 6 -1.82 11.56 -2.12
C GLY A 6 -0.99 10.57 -1.32
N VAL A 7 -0.59 9.43 -1.89
CA VAL A 7 0.02 8.32 -1.12
C VAL A 7 1.45 8.56 -0.64
N LEU A 8 2.03 9.72 -0.95
CA LEU A 8 3.36 10.09 -0.48
C LEU A 8 3.42 10.01 1.05
N GLU A 9 4.52 9.46 1.58
CA GLU A 9 4.76 9.22 3.00
C GLU A 9 3.79 8.20 3.65
N SER A 10 2.95 7.52 2.86
CA SER A 10 2.10 6.44 3.36
C SER A 10 2.92 5.18 3.62
N LEU A 11 2.60 4.47 4.69
CA LEU A 11 3.23 3.21 5.04
C LEU A 11 2.68 2.10 4.14
N LEU A 12 3.55 1.38 3.45
CA LEU A 12 3.21 0.17 2.71
C LEU A 12 2.86 -0.95 3.70
N ILE A 13 1.59 -1.35 3.77
CA ILE A 13 1.15 -2.52 4.54
C ILE A 13 1.40 -3.78 3.73
N SER A 14 0.97 -3.80 2.48
CA SER A 14 1.16 -4.96 1.62
C SER A 14 1.09 -4.60 0.14
N TYR A 15 1.66 -5.48 -0.69
CA TYR A 15 1.25 -5.58 -2.08
C TYR A 15 1.16 -7.03 -2.52
N GLN A 16 0.36 -7.29 -3.53
CA GLN A 16 0.24 -8.59 -4.18
C GLN A 16 0.03 -8.38 -5.68
N TYR A 17 0.97 -8.87 -6.48
CA TYR A 17 0.82 -9.03 -7.91
C TYR A 17 0.32 -10.43 -8.23
N GLU A 18 -0.71 -10.53 -9.07
CA GLU A 18 -1.26 -11.78 -9.57
C GLU A 18 -1.16 -11.80 -11.10
N ALA A 19 -0.14 -12.46 -11.63
CA ALA A 19 0.18 -12.45 -13.05
C ALA A 19 -0.95 -13.00 -13.94
N LEU A 20 -1.64 -14.06 -13.49
CA LEU A 20 -2.75 -14.67 -14.23
C LEU A 20 -3.93 -13.72 -14.38
N MET A 21 -4.26 -13.00 -13.30
CA MET A 21 -5.35 -12.03 -13.27
C MET A 21 -4.95 -10.67 -13.85
N LYS A 22 -3.64 -10.43 -14.04
CA LYS A 22 -3.05 -9.14 -14.39
C LYS A 22 -3.53 -8.04 -13.45
N THR A 23 -3.48 -8.33 -12.15
CA THR A 23 -3.88 -7.40 -11.10
C THR A 23 -2.75 -7.18 -10.13
N LEU A 24 -2.60 -5.93 -9.70
CA LEU A 24 -1.76 -5.56 -8.58
C LEU A 24 -2.65 -4.89 -7.53
N VAL A 25 -2.57 -5.36 -6.30
CA VAL A 25 -3.22 -4.72 -5.15
C VAL A 25 -2.13 -4.18 -4.26
N ILE A 26 -2.27 -2.92 -3.84
CA ILE A 26 -1.40 -2.27 -2.87
C ILE A 26 -2.28 -1.77 -1.73
N VAL A 27 -1.89 -2.08 -0.49
CA VAL A 27 -2.57 -1.60 0.71
C VAL A 27 -1.60 -0.72 1.48
N LEU A 28 -2.07 0.47 1.82
CA LEU A 28 -1.31 1.50 2.52
C LEU A 28 -2.02 1.90 3.80
N ASP A 29 -1.24 2.21 4.83
CA ASP A 29 -1.67 3.05 5.94
C ASP A 29 -1.42 4.50 5.54
N TYR A 30 -2.53 5.21 5.32
CA TYR A 30 -2.64 6.57 4.83
C TYR A 30 -3.00 7.46 6.03
N PRO A 31 -2.03 7.96 6.80
CA PRO A 31 -2.36 8.67 8.03
C PRO A 31 -3.09 9.98 7.71
N ASP A 32 -4.28 10.16 8.28
CA ASP A 32 -4.81 11.51 8.50
C ASP A 32 -3.89 12.19 9.53
N ARG A 33 -3.30 13.32 9.11
CA ARG A 33 -2.28 14.04 9.89
C ARG A 33 -2.87 14.91 11.00
N ALA A 34 -4.20 14.98 11.10
CA ALA A 34 -4.86 15.67 12.20
C ALA A 34 -4.62 14.96 13.55
N ALA A 35 -4.42 15.76 14.60
CA ALA A 35 -4.24 15.23 15.96
C ALA A 35 -5.52 14.51 16.43
N GLY A 36 -5.39 13.25 16.84
CA GLY A 36 -6.53 12.42 17.25
C GLY A 36 -7.36 11.86 16.10
N ALA A 37 -6.88 11.98 14.86
CA ALA A 37 -7.56 11.41 13.71
C ALA A 37 -7.58 9.87 13.76
N ASP A 38 -8.68 9.31 13.24
CA ASP A 38 -8.78 7.88 13.02
C ASP A 38 -7.74 7.45 11.96
N ARG A 39 -7.27 6.21 12.06
CA ARG A 39 -6.28 5.68 11.11
C ARG A 39 -6.97 5.34 9.81
N ALA A 40 -6.52 5.88 8.69
CA ALA A 40 -7.09 5.59 7.39
C ALA A 40 -6.20 4.60 6.62
N PHE A 41 -6.84 3.62 5.99
CA PHE A 41 -6.23 2.64 5.12
C PHE A 41 -6.69 2.89 3.69
N LEU A 42 -5.78 2.70 2.73
CA LEU A 42 -6.07 2.86 1.32
C LEU A 42 -5.72 1.57 0.58
N ARG A 43 -6.70 0.98 -0.11
CA ARG A 43 -6.52 -0.12 -1.05
C ARG A 43 -6.56 0.43 -2.47
N LEU A 44 -5.46 0.25 -3.17
CA LEU A 44 -5.32 0.55 -4.59
C LEU A 44 -5.33 -0.75 -5.36
N ARG A 45 -6.21 -0.85 -6.35
CA ARG A 45 -6.29 -2.00 -7.26
C ARG A 45 -6.02 -1.54 -8.68
N PHE A 46 -4.96 -2.07 -9.28
CA PHE A 46 -4.57 -1.83 -10.66
C PHE A 46 -5.01 -3.00 -11.52
N ILE A 47 -5.61 -2.70 -12.67
CA ILE A 47 -6.20 -3.69 -13.58
C ILE A 47 -5.47 -3.66 -14.93
N SER A 48 -5.39 -4.83 -15.55
CA SER A 48 -4.63 -5.05 -16.79
C SER A 48 -3.16 -4.70 -16.62
N VAL A 49 -2.58 -5.13 -15.51
CA VAL A 49 -1.18 -4.89 -15.17
C VAL A 49 -0.26 -5.66 -16.11
N SER A 50 0.67 -4.95 -16.74
CA SER A 50 1.75 -5.52 -17.55
C SER A 50 3.10 -4.94 -17.13
N ASP A 51 4.17 -5.59 -17.58
CA ASP A 51 5.55 -5.17 -17.32
C ASP A 51 5.83 -4.91 -15.84
N PHE A 52 5.18 -5.68 -14.96
CA PHE A 52 5.40 -5.60 -13.53
C PHE A 52 6.85 -5.99 -13.23
N HIS A 53 7.56 -5.08 -12.60
CA HIS A 53 8.94 -5.26 -12.24
C HIS A 53 9.20 -4.70 -10.84
N ARG A 54 9.82 -5.55 -10.03
CA ARG A 54 10.34 -5.20 -8.71
C ARG A 54 11.83 -4.89 -8.84
N VAL A 55 12.22 -3.63 -8.62
CA VAL A 55 13.63 -3.21 -8.58
C VAL A 55 14.11 -3.25 -7.12
N PRO A 56 14.86 -4.28 -6.69
CA PRO A 56 15.26 -4.42 -5.29
C PRO A 56 16.13 -3.24 -4.84
N GLY A 57 15.91 -2.77 -3.62
CA GLY A 57 16.74 -1.76 -2.97
C GLY A 57 17.95 -2.37 -2.24
N THR A 58 18.55 -1.59 -1.36
CA THR A 58 19.81 -1.93 -0.68
C THR A 58 19.63 -2.83 0.55
N PHE A 59 18.42 -2.96 1.10
CA PHE A 59 18.20 -3.74 2.31
C PHE A 59 17.97 -5.23 1.99
N ALA A 60 18.97 -6.06 2.30
CA ALA A 60 19.04 -7.46 1.87
C ALA A 60 17.80 -8.29 2.23
N ASP A 61 17.29 -8.19 3.46
CA ASP A 61 16.14 -8.99 3.92
C ASP A 61 14.85 -8.66 3.15
N LEU A 62 14.75 -7.46 2.58
CA LEU A 62 13.59 -7.02 1.81
C LEU A 62 13.68 -7.43 0.32
N GLN A 63 14.84 -7.85 -0.17
CA GLN A 63 15.02 -8.25 -1.57
C GLN A 63 14.30 -9.57 -1.92
N ARG A 64 13.93 -10.36 -0.90
CA ARG A 64 13.14 -11.60 -1.09
C ARG A 64 11.71 -11.32 -1.57
N PHE A 65 11.17 -10.13 -1.29
CA PHE A 65 9.81 -9.74 -1.66
C PHE A 65 9.76 -9.28 -3.12
N LYS A 66 9.26 -10.16 -3.98
CA LYS A 66 9.18 -9.94 -5.44
C LYS A 66 7.76 -9.60 -5.86
N GLU A 67 6.88 -10.59 -5.83
CA GLU A 67 5.49 -10.47 -6.28
C GLU A 67 4.53 -10.10 -5.15
N SER A 68 4.96 -10.31 -3.90
CA SER A 68 4.18 -9.95 -2.72
C SER A 68 5.07 -9.41 -1.60
N TYR A 69 4.44 -8.67 -0.70
CA TYR A 69 5.02 -8.16 0.54
C TYR A 69 3.93 -7.97 1.58
N SER A 70 4.25 -8.21 2.85
CA SER A 70 3.42 -7.86 4.00
C SER A 70 4.29 -7.36 5.16
N THR A 71 3.88 -6.28 5.82
CA THR A 71 4.51 -5.82 7.08
C THR A 71 4.37 -6.83 8.22
N ARG A 72 3.46 -7.82 8.09
CA ARG A 72 3.36 -8.93 9.06
C ARG A 72 4.59 -9.83 9.03
N GLU A 73 5.27 -9.92 7.88
CA GLU A 73 6.39 -10.82 7.65
C GLU A 73 7.77 -10.19 7.95
N THR A 74 7.81 -8.91 8.27
CA THR A 74 9.06 -8.19 8.55
C THR A 74 8.83 -6.96 9.44
N PRO A 75 9.70 -6.69 10.42
CA PRO A 75 9.62 -5.46 11.22
C PRO A 75 10.09 -4.22 10.44
N ALA A 76 10.68 -4.37 9.25
CA ALA A 76 11.18 -3.26 8.46
C ALA A 76 10.02 -2.40 7.92
N THR A 77 9.99 -1.13 8.33
CA THR A 77 8.98 -0.17 7.88
C THR A 77 9.31 0.33 6.49
N THR A 78 8.34 0.26 5.58
CA THR A 78 8.49 0.67 4.18
C THR A 78 7.48 1.76 3.87
N VAL A 79 7.92 2.93 3.41
CA VAL A 79 7.03 4.07 3.11
C VAL A 79 7.16 4.47 1.65
N VAL A 80 6.08 4.98 1.06
CA VAL A 80 6.13 5.55 -0.30
C VAL A 80 6.91 6.87 -0.25
N GLN A 81 8.01 6.95 -0.98
CA GLN A 81 8.88 8.13 -1.05
C GLN A 81 8.77 8.90 -2.35
N ARG A 82 8.36 8.23 -3.44
CA ARG A 82 8.14 8.87 -4.74
C ARG A 82 7.06 8.12 -5.50
N VAL A 83 6.26 8.88 -6.24
CA VAL A 83 5.26 8.37 -7.17
C VAL A 83 5.49 9.06 -8.51
N ASP A 84 5.84 8.28 -9.52
CA ASP A 84 5.95 8.76 -10.89
C ASP A 84 4.82 8.15 -11.72
N ILE A 85 4.08 9.01 -12.43
CA ILE A 85 2.97 8.60 -13.30
C ILE A 85 3.20 9.17 -14.69
N GLU A 86 3.42 8.29 -15.66
CA GLU A 86 3.50 8.64 -17.07
C GLU A 86 2.20 8.20 -17.76
N LYS A 87 1.47 9.15 -18.33
CA LYS A 87 0.29 8.88 -19.15
C LYS A 87 0.71 8.49 -20.56
N LYS A 88 0.26 7.31 -21.00
CA LYS A 88 0.35 6.85 -22.39
C LYS A 88 -1.02 6.93 -23.05
N ALA A 89 -1.09 6.66 -24.35
CA ALA A 89 -2.34 6.76 -25.11
C ALA A 89 -3.50 5.93 -24.53
N ASN A 90 -3.21 4.73 -24.01
CA ASN A 90 -4.22 3.79 -23.49
C ASN A 90 -3.84 3.13 -22.15
N SER A 91 -2.77 3.61 -21.51
CA SER A 91 -2.25 3.03 -20.26
C SER A 91 -1.59 4.10 -19.39
N LEU A 92 -1.34 3.74 -18.14
CA LEU A 92 -0.54 4.48 -17.19
C LEU A 92 0.70 3.65 -16.88
N ARG A 93 1.88 4.22 -17.02
CA ARG A 93 3.09 3.67 -16.43
C ARG A 93 3.28 4.29 -15.06
N ILE A 94 3.43 3.44 -14.05
CA ILE A 94 3.51 3.84 -12.65
C ILE A 94 4.82 3.30 -12.08
N THR A 95 5.55 4.18 -11.39
CA THR A 95 6.69 3.80 -10.56
C THR A 95 6.45 4.30 -9.14
N LEU A 96 6.52 3.39 -8.18
CA LEU A 96 6.47 3.67 -6.74
C LEU A 96 7.83 3.38 -6.14
N SER A 97 8.45 4.39 -5.53
CA SER A 97 9.75 4.26 -4.85
C SER A 97 9.57 4.24 -3.34
N PHE A 98 10.33 3.38 -2.67
CA PHE A 98 10.21 3.10 -1.24
C PHE A 98 11.56 3.19 -0.50
N GLY A 99 12.51 3.96 -1.04
CA GLY A 99 13.84 4.13 -0.45
C GLY A 99 14.67 2.85 -0.45
N SER A 100 15.15 2.41 0.71
CA SER A 100 16.00 1.21 0.85
C SER A 100 15.28 -0.09 0.50
N PHE A 101 13.95 -0.09 0.49
CA PHE A 101 13.16 -1.19 -0.06
C PHE A 101 13.32 -1.27 -1.57
N GLY A 102 13.45 -0.16 -2.30
CA GLY A 102 13.57 -0.10 -3.76
C GLY A 102 12.25 0.32 -4.42
N GLU A 103 11.94 -0.22 -5.60
CA GLU A 103 10.81 0.27 -6.42
C GLU A 103 9.89 -0.84 -6.93
N LEU A 104 8.64 -0.45 -7.21
CA LEU A 104 7.68 -1.19 -8.03
C LEU A 104 7.43 -0.37 -9.30
N THR A 105 7.64 -0.97 -10.46
CA THR A 105 7.31 -0.35 -11.76
C THR A 105 6.37 -1.26 -12.53
N PHE A 106 5.34 -0.70 -13.13
CA PHE A 106 4.37 -1.47 -13.91
C PHE A 106 3.59 -0.55 -14.85
N GLU A 107 2.93 -1.14 -15.85
CA GLU A 107 1.89 -0.49 -16.62
C GLU A 107 0.52 -1.01 -16.24
N CYS A 108 -0.51 -0.18 -16.34
CA CYS A 108 -1.89 -0.59 -16.11
C CYS A 108 -2.85 0.19 -17.00
N ARG A 109 -4.05 -0.36 -17.22
CA ARG A 109 -5.09 0.33 -18.00
C ARG A 109 -5.97 1.21 -17.13
N SER A 110 -6.26 0.75 -15.92
CA SER A 110 -7.09 1.45 -14.96
C SER A 110 -6.68 1.12 -13.53
N LEU A 111 -7.10 1.99 -12.61
CA LEU A 111 -6.96 1.80 -11.19
C LEU A 111 -8.26 2.17 -10.49
N SER A 112 -8.55 1.49 -9.38
CA SER A 112 -9.60 1.87 -8.43
C SER A 112 -9.00 2.02 -7.05
N ALA A 113 -9.60 2.89 -6.24
CA ALA A 113 -9.19 3.14 -4.88
C ALA A 113 -10.37 2.92 -3.94
N GLU A 114 -10.09 2.40 -2.75
CA GLU A 114 -11.05 2.22 -1.67
C GLU A 114 -10.37 2.58 -0.36
N SER A 115 -11.04 3.38 0.46
CA SER A 115 -10.55 3.79 1.77
C SER A 115 -11.36 3.12 2.87
N ARG A 116 -10.70 2.81 3.99
CA ARG A 116 -11.33 2.32 5.20
C ARG A 116 -10.72 3.03 6.40
N SER A 117 -11.54 3.56 7.30
CA SER A 117 -11.07 4.25 8.51
C SER A 117 -11.29 3.39 9.74
N ALA A 118 -10.30 3.35 10.62
CA ALA A 118 -10.39 2.62 11.88
C ALA A 118 -9.90 3.45 13.07
N ARG A 119 -10.67 3.41 14.15
CA ARG A 119 -10.27 3.97 15.43
C ARG A 119 -9.23 3.07 16.10
N ALA A 120 -8.07 3.64 16.40
CA ALA A 120 -7.01 2.95 17.12
C ALA A 120 -7.15 3.19 18.63
N THR A 121 -7.29 2.11 19.40
CA THR A 121 -7.35 2.16 20.86
C THR A 121 -6.14 1.44 21.45
N LYS A 122 -5.37 2.14 22.27
CA LYS A 122 -4.25 1.52 23.00
C LYS A 122 -4.79 0.64 24.11
N THR A 123 -4.50 -0.66 24.08
CA THR A 123 -4.97 -1.64 25.08
C THR A 123 -3.89 -2.04 26.08
N SER A 124 -2.61 -1.90 25.72
CA SER A 124 -1.46 -2.12 26.59
C SER A 124 -0.29 -1.23 26.16
N GLU A 125 0.85 -1.30 26.86
CA GLU A 125 2.05 -0.49 26.57
C GLU A 125 2.46 -0.50 25.09
N ASN A 126 2.34 -1.65 24.42
CA ASN A 126 2.75 -1.85 23.02
C ASN A 126 1.66 -2.54 22.16
N THR A 127 0.40 -2.51 22.59
CA THR A 127 -0.70 -3.15 21.87
C THR A 127 -1.81 -2.17 21.55
N TRP A 128 -2.29 -2.26 20.32
CA TRP A 128 -3.38 -1.45 19.79
C TRP A 128 -4.44 -2.37 19.21
N THR A 129 -5.71 -2.01 19.40
CA THR A 129 -6.84 -2.60 18.69
C THR A 129 -7.41 -1.58 17.73
N TYR A 130 -7.94 -2.04 16.61
CA TYR A 130 -8.52 -1.18 15.58
C TYR A 130 -9.97 -1.60 15.35
N HIS A 131 -10.87 -0.63 15.32
CA HIS A 131 -12.29 -0.85 15.04
C HIS A 131 -12.73 0.09 13.93
N ASP A 132 -13.47 -0.43 12.98
CA ASP A 132 -14.04 0.32 11.87
C ASP A 132 -14.90 1.49 12.40
N VAL A 133 -14.73 2.68 11.80
CA VAL A 133 -15.47 3.87 12.24
C VAL A 133 -16.95 3.81 11.86
N ASP A 134 -17.28 3.12 10.77
CA ASP A 134 -18.64 3.06 10.23
C ASP A 134 -19.49 1.99 10.90
N ASP A 135 -18.93 0.79 11.11
CA ASP A 135 -19.69 -0.36 11.65
C ASP A 135 -19.18 -0.93 12.98
N GLY A 136 -18.09 -0.38 13.52
CA GLY A 136 -17.51 -0.79 14.80
C GLY A 136 -16.87 -2.18 14.80
N LYS A 137 -16.80 -2.88 13.66
CA LYS A 137 -16.20 -4.22 13.62
C LYS A 137 -14.68 -4.16 13.81
N PRO A 138 -14.07 -5.20 14.39
CA PRO A 138 -12.62 -5.29 14.46
C PRO A 138 -11.96 -5.20 13.09
N VAL A 139 -10.87 -4.45 13.00
CA VAL A 139 -10.03 -4.33 11.81
C VAL A 139 -8.65 -4.90 12.11
N ASP A 140 -8.17 -5.79 11.25
CA ASP A 140 -6.77 -6.24 11.30
C ASP A 140 -5.88 -5.21 10.60
N PHE A 141 -4.95 -4.60 11.34
CA PHE A 141 -3.98 -3.65 10.78
C PHE A 141 -3.19 -4.20 9.60
N TYR A 142 -2.87 -5.50 9.62
CA TYR A 142 -2.08 -6.14 8.56
C TYR A 142 -2.93 -6.61 7.37
N ASN A 143 -4.25 -6.59 7.51
CA ASN A 143 -5.20 -6.90 6.44
C ASN A 143 -6.51 -6.11 6.62
N PRO A 144 -6.46 -4.78 6.43
CA PRO A 144 -7.58 -3.91 6.81
C PRO A 144 -8.81 -4.07 5.91
N PHE A 145 -8.75 -4.81 4.80
CA PHE A 145 -9.87 -5.02 3.88
C PHE A 145 -10.28 -6.50 3.75
N ALA A 146 -10.00 -7.30 4.80
CA ALA A 146 -10.42 -8.69 4.93
C ALA A 146 -11.95 -8.85 5.05
#